data_AF-B0NDH0-F1
#
_entry.id   AF-B0NDH0-F1
#
_cell.length_a   1.000
_cell.length_b   1.000
_cell.length_c   1.000
_cell.angle_alpha   90.00
_cell.angle_beta   90.00
_cell.angle_gamma   90.00
#
_symmetry.space_group_name_H-M   'P 1'
#
loop_
_entity.id
_entity.type
_entity.pdbx_description
1 polymer ?
#
loop_
_entity_poly.entity_id
_entity_poly.type
_entity_poly.pdbx_seq_one_letter_code
_entity_poly.pdbx_strand_id
1 'polypeptide(L)'
;MIPEITITCSTGKVFINNVTVEQYKKYAALMEKNGSDKITDALFFNKRIIQEIFGNRMSLDELGEVDVIEFLTASKGIHFIMQDIVSDALLNIVEAEPIEREASAFDEYDRENGYEDEEQEEQNTWKICGEIVDRVTKIAIRLMRESYGQCMKENIIELLKYLKFELETVNENT
;
A
#
# COMPACT_ATOMS: atom_id res chain seq x y z
N MET A 1 -9.12 -10.98 -6.49
CA MET A 1 -8.34 -12.11 -5.95
C MET A 1 -6.88 -11.78 -6.16
N ILE A 2 -6.03 -11.98 -5.15
CA ILE A 2 -4.59 -11.69 -5.28
C ILE A 2 -3.92 -12.79 -6.12
N PRO A 3 -3.18 -12.46 -7.20
CA PRO A 3 -2.41 -13.44 -7.95
C PRO A 3 -1.27 -14.02 -7.12
N GLU A 4 -0.91 -15.28 -7.39
CA GLU A 4 0.25 -15.90 -6.75
C GLU A 4 1.56 -15.30 -7.30
N ILE A 5 2.49 -14.99 -6.39
CA ILE A 5 3.86 -14.61 -6.74
C ILE A 5 4.79 -15.65 -6.18
N THR A 6 5.76 -16.06 -6.99
CA THR A 6 6.75 -17.05 -6.60
C THR A 6 8.15 -16.54 -6.79
N ILE A 7 9.04 -16.99 -5.91
CA ILE A 7 10.49 -16.76 -6.01
C ILE A 7 11.25 -17.96 -5.45
N THR A 8 12.39 -18.25 -6.04
CA THR A 8 13.29 -19.33 -5.65
C THR A 8 14.31 -18.80 -4.65
N CYS A 9 14.44 -19.48 -3.52
CA CYS A 9 15.43 -19.20 -2.49
C CYS A 9 16.31 -20.42 -2.23
N SER A 10 17.32 -20.24 -1.37
CA SER A 10 18.25 -21.30 -0.94
C SER A 10 17.54 -22.53 -0.35
N THR A 11 16.36 -22.34 0.25
CA THR A 11 15.55 -23.41 0.86
C THR A 11 14.50 -24.01 -0.09
N GLY A 12 14.40 -23.52 -1.33
CA GLY A 12 13.48 -23.99 -2.35
C GLY A 12 12.59 -22.88 -2.91
N LYS A 13 11.49 -23.27 -3.57
CA LYS A 13 10.54 -22.33 -4.18
C LYS A 13 9.51 -21.88 -3.14
N VAL A 14 9.40 -20.57 -2.91
CA VAL A 14 8.43 -19.98 -1.97
C VAL A 14 7.45 -19.09 -2.72
N PHE A 15 6.18 -19.11 -2.30
CA PHE A 15 5.14 -18.30 -2.90
C PHE A 15 4.36 -17.49 -1.86
N ILE A 16 3.71 -16.43 -2.32
CA ILE A 16 2.67 -15.69 -1.61
C ILE A 16 1.42 -15.62 -2.48
N ASN A 17 0.25 -15.69 -1.85
CA ASN A 17 -1.06 -15.52 -2.50
C ASN A 17 -2.00 -14.63 -1.67
N ASN A 18 -1.45 -14.02 -0.61
CA ASN A 18 -2.10 -13.05 0.23
C ASN A 18 -1.09 -11.96 0.62
N VAL A 19 -1.63 -10.85 1.11
CA VAL A 19 -0.86 -9.75 1.67
C VAL A 19 -1.46 -9.40 3.01
N THR A 20 -0.63 -9.25 4.03
CA THR A 20 -1.07 -8.80 5.35
C THR A 20 -1.07 -7.28 5.47
N VAL A 21 -1.78 -6.75 6.46
CA VAL A 21 -1.76 -5.31 6.77
C VAL A 21 -0.34 -4.82 7.05
N GLU A 22 0.46 -5.59 7.80
CA GLU A 22 1.86 -5.25 8.07
C GLU A 22 2.71 -5.17 6.79
N GLN A 23 2.53 -6.15 5.90
CA GLN A 23 3.27 -6.22 4.64
C GLN A 23 2.98 -5.01 3.75
N TYR A 24 1.71 -4.63 3.60
CA TYR A 24 1.35 -3.43 2.85
C TYR A 24 1.90 -2.15 3.51
N LYS A 25 1.83 -2.04 4.84
CA LYS A 25 2.36 -0.88 5.57
C LYS A 25 3.87 -0.71 5.38
N LYS A 26 4.61 -1.82 5.40
CA LYS A 26 6.06 -1.83 5.11
C LYS A 26 6.36 -1.48 3.66
N TYR A 27 5.56 -1.99 2.72
CA TYR A 27 5.68 -1.63 1.31
C TYR A 27 5.49 -0.11 1.10
N ALA A 28 4.42 0.48 1.65
CA ALA A 28 4.19 1.92 1.56
C ALA A 28 5.36 2.72 2.14
N ALA A 29 5.89 2.33 3.31
CA ALA A 29 7.03 3.00 3.93
C ALA A 29 8.34 2.85 3.12
N LEU A 30 8.51 1.77 2.36
CA LEU A 30 9.65 1.60 1.45
C LEU A 30 9.47 2.45 0.19
N MET A 31 8.27 2.51 -0.37
CA MET A 31 7.94 3.33 -1.54
C MET A 31 8.03 4.83 -1.25
N GLU A 32 7.62 5.27 -0.05
CA GLU A 32 7.78 6.66 0.40
C GLU A 32 9.26 7.11 0.39
N LYS A 33 10.17 6.20 0.75
CA LYS A 33 11.62 6.43 0.76
C LYS A 33 12.26 6.27 -0.62
N ASN A 34 11.59 5.61 -1.55
CA ASN A 34 12.08 5.35 -2.89
C ASN A 34 11.78 6.54 -3.82
N GLY A 35 12.42 7.69 -3.55
CA GLY A 35 12.27 8.92 -4.32
C GLY A 35 13.44 9.22 -5.27
N SER A 36 14.28 8.22 -5.57
CA SER A 36 15.50 8.39 -6.38
C SER A 36 15.33 7.78 -7.76
N ASP A 37 15.74 8.51 -8.80
CA ASP A 37 15.74 8.03 -10.20
C ASP A 37 16.90 7.07 -10.50
N LYS A 38 17.74 6.74 -9.51
CA LYS A 38 18.88 5.84 -9.71
C LYS A 38 18.42 4.39 -9.75
N ILE A 39 18.82 3.69 -10.81
CA ILE A 39 18.57 2.25 -10.98
C ILE A 39 19.10 1.42 -9.80
N THR A 40 20.24 1.79 -9.22
CA THR A 40 20.83 1.11 -8.06
C THR A 40 19.92 1.15 -6.84
N ASP A 41 19.25 2.29 -6.63
CA ASP A 41 18.36 2.50 -5.50
C ASP A 41 17.07 1.70 -5.73
N ALA A 42 16.53 1.74 -6.95
CA ALA A 42 15.37 0.93 -7.34
C ALA A 42 15.62 -0.58 -7.13
N LEU A 43 16.78 -1.11 -7.54
CA LEU A 43 17.15 -2.51 -7.32
C LEU A 43 17.26 -2.84 -5.83
N PHE A 44 17.84 -1.94 -5.02
CA PHE A 44 17.93 -2.13 -3.58
C PHE A 44 16.54 -2.16 -2.93
N PHE A 45 15.67 -1.21 -3.27
CA PHE A 45 14.30 -1.18 -2.75
C PHE A 45 13.49 -2.40 -3.19
N ASN A 46 13.63 -2.87 -4.42
CA ASN A 46 12.99 -4.09 -4.89
C ASN A 46 13.42 -5.32 -4.08
N LYS A 47 14.72 -5.44 -3.75
CA LYS A 47 15.20 -6.49 -2.83
C LYS A 47 14.57 -6.37 -1.44
N ARG A 48 14.50 -5.16 -0.88
CA ARG A 48 13.89 -4.93 0.45
C ARG A 48 12.40 -5.23 0.45
N ILE A 49 11.69 -4.84 -0.61
CA ILE A 49 10.27 -5.14 -0.79
C ILE A 49 10.06 -6.64 -0.84
N ILE A 50 10.76 -7.37 -1.72
CA ILE A 50 10.64 -8.84 -1.79
C ILE A 50 10.95 -9.46 -0.43
N GLN A 51 12.02 -9.03 0.24
CA GLN A 51 12.39 -9.54 1.56
C GLN A 51 11.25 -9.39 2.59
N GLU A 52 10.64 -8.21 2.70
CA GLU A 52 9.54 -7.96 3.65
C GLU A 52 8.27 -8.75 3.28
N ILE A 53 7.93 -8.78 1.98
CA ILE A 53 6.73 -9.46 1.50
C ILE A 53 6.84 -10.98 1.65
N PHE A 54 8.03 -11.56 1.46
CA PHE A 54 8.27 -12.98 1.71
C PHE A 54 8.62 -13.30 3.17
N GLY A 55 8.42 -12.34 4.10
CA GLY A 55 8.56 -12.58 5.54
C GLY A 55 9.99 -12.88 5.98
N ASN A 56 10.98 -12.20 5.39
CA ASN A 56 12.40 -12.34 5.69
C ASN A 56 12.97 -13.75 5.48
N ARG A 57 12.34 -14.56 4.59
CA ARG A 57 12.84 -15.89 4.21
C ARG A 57 14.12 -15.88 3.38
N MET A 58 14.52 -14.70 2.88
CA MET A 58 15.73 -14.48 2.08
C MET A 58 16.44 -13.22 2.56
N SER A 59 17.77 -13.28 2.59
CA SER A 59 18.64 -12.13 2.76
C SER A 59 18.75 -11.29 1.47
N LEU A 60 19.31 -10.09 1.56
CA LEU A 60 19.54 -9.23 0.39
C LEU A 60 20.63 -9.78 -0.53
N ASP A 61 21.57 -10.54 0.04
CA ASP A 61 22.63 -11.22 -0.69
C ASP A 61 22.06 -12.38 -1.50
N GLU A 62 21.23 -13.24 -0.88
CA GLU A 62 20.51 -14.31 -1.59
C GLU A 62 19.63 -13.74 -2.70
N LEU A 63 18.90 -12.65 -2.44
CA LEU A 63 18.11 -11.95 -3.48
C LEU A 63 18.97 -11.32 -4.58
N GLY A 64 20.27 -11.11 -4.34
CA GLY A 64 21.23 -10.68 -5.35
C GLY A 64 21.69 -11.80 -6.29
N GLU A 65 21.51 -13.06 -5.88
CA GLU A 65 21.91 -14.24 -6.65
C GLU A 65 20.74 -14.87 -7.41
N VAL A 66 19.50 -14.45 -7.13
CA VAL A 66 18.29 -14.88 -7.87
C VAL A 66 18.41 -14.49 -9.35
N ASP A 67 17.89 -15.34 -10.23
CA ASP A 67 17.77 -15.05 -11.65
C ASP A 67 17.08 -13.70 -11.88
N VAL A 68 17.64 -12.87 -12.76
CA VAL A 68 17.16 -11.49 -12.95
C VAL A 68 15.73 -11.44 -13.46
N ILE A 69 15.31 -12.40 -14.29
CA ILE A 69 13.94 -12.45 -14.82
C ILE A 69 12.98 -12.85 -13.71
N GLU A 70 13.34 -13.84 -12.90
CA GLU A 70 12.55 -14.23 -11.73
C GLU A 70 12.42 -13.09 -10.71
N PHE A 71 13.52 -12.42 -10.37
CA PHE A 71 13.55 -11.28 -9.47
C PHE A 71 12.66 -10.12 -9.96
N LEU A 72 12.78 -9.73 -11.23
CA LEU A 72 11.98 -8.66 -11.81
C LEU A 72 10.51 -9.04 -11.94
N THR A 73 10.20 -10.31 -12.25
CA THR A 73 8.83 -10.81 -12.31
C THR A 73 8.17 -10.77 -10.94
N ALA A 74 8.87 -11.23 -9.90
CA ALA A 74 8.38 -11.15 -8.53
C ALA A 74 8.18 -9.70 -8.08
N SER A 75 9.16 -8.82 -8.33
CA SER A 75 9.07 -7.39 -8.01
C SER A 75 7.85 -6.74 -8.67
N LYS A 76 7.68 -6.94 -9.98
CA LYS A 76 6.56 -6.40 -10.75
C LYS A 76 5.21 -6.94 -10.25
N GLY A 77 5.15 -8.23 -9.93
CA GLY A 77 3.97 -8.84 -9.34
C GLY A 77 3.59 -8.16 -8.01
N ILE A 78 4.57 -7.92 -7.13
CA ILE A 78 4.34 -7.28 -5.84
C ILE A 78 3.82 -5.87 -6.06
N HIS A 79 4.47 -5.09 -6.92
CA HIS A 79 4.02 -3.73 -7.24
C HIS A 79 2.58 -3.72 -7.74
N PHE A 80 2.22 -4.60 -8.68
CA PHE A 80 0.85 -4.74 -9.17
C PHE A 80 -0.15 -5.03 -8.04
N ILE A 81 0.14 -6.00 -7.17
CA ILE A 81 -0.76 -6.31 -6.05
C ILE A 81 -0.92 -5.10 -5.13
N MET A 82 0.17 -4.45 -4.76
CA MET A 82 0.14 -3.37 -3.79
C MET A 82 -0.51 -2.11 -4.38
N GLN A 83 -0.09 -1.70 -5.59
CA GLN A 83 -0.55 -0.49 -6.27
C GLN A 83 -1.98 -0.62 -6.80
N ASP A 84 -2.28 -1.71 -7.50
CA ASP A 84 -3.51 -1.80 -8.29
C ASP A 84 -4.63 -2.54 -7.53
N ILE A 85 -4.28 -3.48 -6.65
CA ILE A 85 -5.29 -4.28 -5.92
C ILE A 85 -5.52 -3.72 -4.52
N VAL A 86 -4.47 -3.52 -3.74
CA VAL A 86 -4.61 -3.12 -2.33
C VAL A 86 -4.92 -1.63 -2.20
N SER A 87 -4.22 -0.74 -2.92
CA SER A 87 -4.54 0.70 -2.89
C SER A 87 -5.95 0.98 -3.38
N ASP A 88 -6.40 0.32 -4.45
CA ASP A 88 -7.78 0.45 -4.93
C ASP A 88 -8.79 0.03 -3.86
N ALA A 89 -8.58 -1.13 -3.22
CA ALA A 89 -9.43 -1.59 -2.13
C ALA A 89 -9.44 -0.62 -0.93
N LEU A 90 -8.30 0.03 -0.62
CA LEU A 90 -8.19 1.02 0.45
C LEU A 90 -8.95 2.31 0.14
N LEU A 91 -8.83 2.80 -1.09
CA LEU A 91 -9.49 4.02 -1.55
C LEU A 91 -11.02 3.84 -1.64
N ASN A 92 -11.48 2.63 -1.95
CA ASN A 92 -12.88 2.28 -2.12
C ASN A 92 -13.59 1.78 -0.83
N ILE A 93 -12.98 1.92 0.36
CA ILE A 93 -13.62 1.51 1.64
C ILE A 93 -14.88 2.31 1.92
N VAL A 94 -14.83 3.62 1.70
CA VAL A 94 -15.97 4.52 1.86
C VAL A 94 -16.21 5.10 0.49
N GLU A 95 -17.39 4.84 -0.09
CA GLU A 95 -17.87 5.62 -1.23
C GLU A 95 -18.12 7.04 -0.74
N ALA A 96 -17.05 7.82 -0.60
CA ALA A 96 -17.17 9.25 -0.42
C ALA A 96 -17.59 9.78 -1.80
N GLU A 97 -18.79 10.36 -1.88
CA GLU A 97 -19.09 11.26 -3.00
C GLU A 97 -17.91 12.22 -3.14
N PRO A 98 -17.33 12.40 -4.34
CA PRO A 98 -16.24 13.33 -4.53
C PRO A 98 -16.72 14.68 -3.98
N ILE A 99 -16.09 15.16 -2.91
CA ILE A 99 -16.36 16.49 -2.39
C ILE A 99 -15.99 17.42 -3.54
N GLU A 100 -17.00 17.99 -4.21
CA GLU A 100 -16.80 19.09 -5.13
C GLU A 100 -16.16 20.20 -4.30
N ARG A 101 -14.83 20.33 -4.41
CA ARG A 101 -14.14 21.52 -3.93
C ARG A 101 -14.68 22.65 -4.79
N GLU A 102 -15.60 23.44 -4.24
CA GLU A 102 -16.01 24.69 -4.87
C GLU A 102 -14.73 25.47 -5.15
N ALA A 103 -14.48 25.76 -6.43
CA ALA A 103 -13.38 26.63 -6.83
C ALA A 103 -13.57 27.95 -6.07
N SER A 104 -12.59 28.30 -5.23
CA SER A 104 -12.65 29.51 -4.45
C SER A 104 -12.64 30.68 -5.42
N ALA A 105 -13.47 31.70 -5.18
CA ALA A 105 -13.45 32.93 -5.97
C ALA A 105 -12.09 33.68 -5.94
N PHE A 106 -11.17 33.22 -5.10
CA PHE A 106 -9.80 33.72 -4.98
C PHE A 106 -8.79 32.90 -5.81
N ASP A 107 -9.13 31.70 -6.29
CA ASP A 107 -8.21 30.83 -7.04
C ASP A 107 -7.78 31.48 -8.38
N GLU A 108 -8.69 32.18 -9.06
CA GLU A 108 -8.36 32.94 -10.28
C GLU A 108 -7.46 34.15 -9.98
N TYR A 109 -7.69 34.84 -8.86
CA TYR A 109 -6.90 36.00 -8.46
C TYR A 109 -5.48 35.59 -8.02
N ASP A 110 -5.34 34.47 -7.31
CA ASP A 110 -4.06 33.95 -6.85
C ASP A 110 -3.19 33.47 -8.03
N ARG A 111 -3.80 32.85 -9.06
CA ARG A 111 -3.15 32.49 -10.32
C ARG A 111 -2.70 33.69 -11.13
N GLU A 112 -3.54 34.71 -11.24
CA GLU A 112 -3.27 35.90 -12.05
C GLU A 112 -2.20 36.81 -11.41
N ASN A 113 -2.07 36.78 -10.08
CA ASN A 113 -1.09 37.58 -9.33
C ASN A 113 0.18 36.80 -8.95
N GLY A 114 0.32 35.53 -9.38
CA GLY A 114 1.50 34.71 -9.09
C GLY A 114 1.64 34.32 -7.62
N TYR A 115 0.52 34.27 -6.88
CA TYR A 115 0.46 33.69 -5.53
C TYR A 115 0.30 32.17 -5.56
N GLU A 116 0.06 31.55 -6.72
CA GLU A 116 0.30 30.12 -6.98
C GLU A 116 1.82 29.81 -7.02
N ASP A 117 2.59 30.30 -6.05
CA ASP A 117 3.98 29.91 -5.77
C ASP A 117 4.05 29.07 -4.48
N GLU A 118 2.95 28.40 -4.14
CA GLU A 118 3.01 27.19 -3.35
C GLU A 118 3.03 26.05 -4.37
N GLU A 119 4.22 25.52 -4.67
CA GLU A 119 4.37 24.11 -5.00
C GLU A 119 3.46 23.38 -4.01
N GLN A 120 2.25 22.99 -4.42
CA GLN A 120 1.44 22.07 -3.65
C GLN A 120 2.37 20.89 -3.47
N GLU A 121 2.99 20.75 -2.28
CA GLU A 121 3.85 19.62 -1.98
C GLU A 121 3.03 18.41 -2.41
N GLU A 122 3.40 17.79 -3.54
CA GLU A 122 2.65 16.65 -4.09
C GLU A 122 2.65 15.65 -2.96
N GLN A 123 1.53 15.56 -2.24
CA GLN A 123 1.50 14.80 -1.00
C GLN A 123 1.87 13.39 -1.37
N ASN A 124 2.98 12.91 -0.82
CA ASN A 124 3.55 11.63 -1.18
C ASN A 124 2.44 10.56 -1.07
N THR A 125 2.04 9.98 -2.21
CA THR A 125 0.89 9.06 -2.28
C THR A 125 1.03 7.91 -1.29
N TRP A 126 2.25 7.48 -1.01
CA TRP A 126 2.56 6.41 -0.08
C TRP A 126 2.39 6.82 1.39
N LYS A 127 2.66 8.08 1.71
CA LYS A 127 2.32 8.65 3.02
C LYS A 127 0.81 8.65 3.25
N ILE A 128 0.02 9.07 2.25
CA ILE A 128 -1.44 9.01 2.30
C ILE A 128 -1.92 7.56 2.49
N CYS A 129 -1.41 6.63 1.70
CA CYS A 129 -1.73 5.20 1.83
C CYS A 129 -1.41 4.66 3.23
N GLY A 130 -0.27 5.04 3.80
CA GLY A 130 0.11 4.68 5.18
C GLY A 130 -0.86 5.23 6.22
N GLU A 131 -1.30 6.48 6.08
CA GLU A 131 -2.28 7.09 6.97
C GLU A 131 -3.66 6.44 6.86
N ILE A 132 -4.11 6.08 5.66
CA ILE A 132 -5.37 5.36 5.45
C ILE A 132 -5.32 4.01 6.16
N VAL A 133 -4.24 3.24 6.01
CA VAL A 133 -4.06 1.95 6.67
C VAL A 133 -4.09 2.09 8.21
N ASP A 134 -3.50 3.15 8.75
CA ASP A 134 -3.55 3.41 10.20
C ASP A 134 -4.96 3.73 10.70
N ARG A 135 -5.75 4.46 9.91
CA ARG A 135 -7.17 4.72 10.22
C ARG A 135 -7.99 3.44 10.14
N VAL A 136 -7.82 2.65 9.07
CA VAL A 136 -8.43 1.33 8.88
C VAL A 136 -8.13 0.41 10.06
N THR A 137 -6.87 0.34 10.48
CA THR A 137 -6.43 -0.45 11.63
C THR A 137 -7.14 -0.01 12.92
N LYS A 138 -7.25 1.30 13.16
CA LYS A 138 -7.97 1.83 14.34
C LYS A 138 -9.45 1.51 14.32
N ILE A 139 -10.10 1.56 13.16
CA ILE A 139 -11.52 1.20 13.00
C ILE A 139 -11.70 -0.31 13.23
N ALA A 140 -10.88 -1.15 12.60
CA ALA A 140 -10.86 -2.59 12.79
C ALA A 140 -10.73 -2.99 14.26
N ILE A 141 -9.77 -2.40 14.99
CA ILE A 141 -9.59 -2.64 16.44
C ILE A 141 -10.87 -2.28 17.23
N ARG A 142 -11.55 -1.19 16.87
CA ARG A 142 -12.77 -0.74 17.57
C ARG A 142 -13.97 -1.62 17.29
N LEU A 143 -14.19 -1.98 16.02
CA LEU A 143 -15.34 -2.78 15.58
C LEU A 143 -15.18 -4.26 15.95
N MET A 144 -14.01 -4.84 15.65
CA MET A 144 -13.75 -6.28 15.80
C MET A 144 -13.19 -6.67 17.16
N ARG A 145 -12.84 -5.68 18.02
CA ARG A 145 -12.21 -5.87 19.33
C ARG A 145 -10.89 -6.66 19.30
N GLU A 146 -10.18 -6.58 18.18
CA GLU A 146 -8.87 -7.22 18.01
C GLU A 146 -7.73 -6.36 18.57
N SER A 147 -6.62 -7.00 18.91
CA SER A 147 -5.37 -6.29 19.20
C SER A 147 -4.69 -5.80 17.93
N TYR A 148 -3.86 -4.76 18.04
CA TYR A 148 -3.06 -4.26 16.91
C TYR A 148 -2.24 -5.37 16.24
N GLY A 149 -1.61 -6.25 17.03
CA GLY A 149 -0.80 -7.35 16.50
C GLY A 149 -1.58 -8.43 15.76
N GLN A 150 -2.88 -8.60 16.05
CA GLN A 150 -3.77 -9.46 15.27
C GLN A 150 -4.09 -8.80 13.93
N CYS A 151 -4.55 -7.56 13.96
CA CYS A 151 -4.86 -6.79 12.75
C CYS A 151 -3.68 -6.72 11.77
N MET A 152 -2.44 -6.57 12.27
CA MET A 152 -1.23 -6.59 11.43
C MET A 152 -1.02 -7.89 10.63
N LYS A 153 -1.50 -9.02 11.15
CA LYS A 153 -1.36 -10.36 10.53
C LYS A 153 -2.54 -10.72 9.63
N GLU A 154 -3.64 -9.98 9.74
CA GLU A 154 -4.82 -10.20 8.91
C GLU A 154 -4.52 -9.93 7.44
N ASN A 155 -5.22 -10.67 6.57
CA ASN A 155 -5.20 -10.42 5.13
C ASN A 155 -5.85 -9.05 4.88
N ILE A 156 -5.10 -8.12 4.31
CA ILE A 156 -5.56 -6.74 4.13
C ILE A 156 -6.83 -6.69 3.26
N ILE A 157 -6.93 -7.48 2.20
CA ILE A 157 -8.09 -7.46 1.32
C ILE A 157 -9.35 -7.97 2.03
N GLU A 158 -9.24 -9.05 2.80
CA GLU A 158 -10.39 -9.59 3.52
C GLU A 158 -10.82 -8.66 4.66
N LEU A 159 -9.85 -8.04 5.36
CA LEU A 159 -10.13 -7.02 6.36
C LEU A 159 -10.89 -5.83 5.77
N LEU A 160 -10.44 -5.31 4.63
CA LEU A 160 -11.05 -4.17 3.96
C LEU A 160 -12.47 -4.47 3.48
N LYS A 161 -12.70 -5.66 2.92
CA LYS A 161 -14.05 -6.11 2.53
C LYS A 161 -14.99 -6.19 3.72
N TYR A 162 -14.51 -6.78 4.82
CA TYR A 162 -15.32 -6.89 6.04
C TYR A 162 -15.67 -5.50 6.60
N LEU A 163 -14.69 -4.60 6.65
CA LEU A 163 -14.92 -3.21 7.07
C LEU A 163 -15.91 -2.48 6.17
N LYS A 164 -15.80 -2.64 4.85
CA LYS A 164 -16.77 -2.05 3.90
C LYS A 164 -18.19 -2.54 4.20
N PHE A 165 -18.37 -3.85 4.37
CA PHE A 165 -19.66 -4.45 4.71
C PHE A 165 -20.23 -3.91 6.05
N GLU A 166 -19.41 -3.83 7.10
CA GLU A 166 -19.84 -3.28 8.39
C GLU A 166 -20.23 -1.80 8.25
N LEU A 167 -19.47 -1.00 7.51
CA LEU A 167 -19.79 0.42 7.29
C LEU A 167 -21.09 0.62 6.50
N GLU A 168 -21.36 -0.21 5.49
CA GLU A 168 -22.61 -0.17 4.70
C GLU A 168 -23.83 -0.55 5.54
N THR A 169 -23.69 -1.52 6.45
CA THR A 169 -24.79 -2.05 7.26
C THR A 169 -25.04 -1.29 8.57
N VAL A 170 -24.15 -0.37 8.96
CA VAL A 170 -24.37 0.53 10.11
C VAL A 170 -25.65 1.37 9.94
N ASN A 171 -25.98 1.78 8.72
CA ASN A 171 -27.20 2.58 8.44
C ASN A 171 -28.48 1.74 8.33
N GLU A 172 -28.39 0.41 8.18
CA GLU A 172 -29.57 -0.46 8.11
C GLU A 172 -30.15 -0.78 9.49
N ASN A 173 -29.39 -0.54 10.56
CA ASN A 173 -29.77 -0.83 11.95
C ASN A 173 -30.29 0.40 12.72
N THR A 174 -30.66 1.49 12.04
CA THR A 174 -31.26 2.70 12.63
C THR A 174 -32.65 2.96 12.08
#